data_AF-A0A2N5XUK5-F1
#
_entry.id   AF-A0A2N5XUK5-F1
#
_cell.length_a   1.000
_cell.length_b   1.000
_cell.length_c   1.000
_cell.angle_alpha   90.00
_cell.angle_beta   90.00
_cell.angle_gamma   90.00
#
_symmetry.space_group_name_H-M   'P 1'
#
loop_
_entity.id
_entity.type
_entity.pdbx_description
1 polymer ?
#
loop_
_entity_poly.entity_id
_entity_poly.type
_entity_poly.pdbx_seq_one_letter_code
_entity_poly.pdbx_strand_id
1 'polypeptide(L)'
;MSERVDLTSDHRSLEDAHETRRYFDKFGRIITHLTQVAENATSNKIALDTELPTVKDYLTALSATFTALSYKYLLAGRVSNLLPSILNIDRQDSGFPIYQELLQMASDATQAERRLKSLPSMKQLKQDMVHHILTENTVPIEQQFAASQLHYYNLLRSDRIFWAHNDPRAVWQGDMSENRRSYHIHWAVYDSQQNIPVIYLLDVEDTGRHALLKDERRWPRVQAHLMAQSSASMKLVTIARGFDQDFDDLHPKRLRRIFVGPMYSHAFTEQSGPLRDVLAQSSTVPELDWALAWTAETLVASRSERQSAGFFSTVERQIYQLDPLGTLGGFETDGLTEQQRSLILPQRPYQILKERNPPGFDHIRKYVVSPSGRVLSYR
;
A
#
# COMPACT_ATOMS: atom_id res chain seq x y z
N MET A 1 -19.77 9.01 -31.24
CA MET A 1 -20.11 9.55 -29.92
C MET A 1 -19.11 8.99 -28.94
N SER A 2 -18.14 9.79 -28.50
CA SER A 2 -17.17 9.39 -27.49
C SER A 2 -17.81 9.66 -26.13
N GLU A 3 -18.14 8.61 -25.38
CA GLU A 3 -18.45 8.76 -23.96
C GLU A 3 -17.22 9.34 -23.28
N ARG A 4 -17.36 10.55 -22.74
CA ARG A 4 -16.47 11.04 -21.70
C ARG A 4 -16.77 10.18 -20.48
N VAL A 5 -15.88 9.25 -20.17
CA VAL A 5 -15.83 8.65 -18.83
C VAL A 5 -15.52 9.79 -17.87
N ASP A 6 -16.51 10.15 -17.06
CA ASP A 6 -16.39 11.17 -16.04
C ASP A 6 -15.64 10.55 -14.85
N LEU A 7 -14.33 10.80 -14.76
CA LEU A 7 -13.43 10.30 -13.70
C LEU A 7 -13.78 10.80 -12.28
N THR A 8 -14.93 11.48 -12.12
CA THR A 8 -15.40 12.02 -10.85
C THR A 8 -16.60 11.27 -10.25
N SER A 9 -17.18 10.27 -10.93
CA SER A 9 -18.39 9.57 -10.46
C SER A 9 -18.19 8.40 -9.50
N ASP A 10 -16.95 7.97 -9.25
CA ASP A 10 -16.69 6.66 -8.63
C ASP A 10 -16.29 6.73 -7.15
N HIS A 11 -16.18 7.96 -6.62
CA HIS A 11 -15.87 8.24 -5.23
C HIS A 11 -17.15 8.25 -4.38
N ARG A 12 -17.06 7.68 -3.17
CA ARG A 12 -18.12 7.77 -2.16
C ARG A 12 -17.64 8.53 -0.95
N SER A 13 -18.39 9.58 -0.60
CA SER A 13 -18.26 10.31 0.65
C SER A 13 -18.95 9.53 1.79
N LEU A 14 -18.24 9.22 2.87
CA LEU A 14 -18.82 8.58 4.07
C LEU A 14 -19.38 9.63 5.03
N GLU A 15 -20.60 10.10 4.77
CA GLU A 15 -21.21 11.25 5.45
C GLU A 15 -21.49 11.00 6.95
N ASP A 16 -21.76 9.75 7.35
CA ASP A 16 -22.05 9.40 8.73
C ASP A 16 -20.78 9.04 9.53
N ALA A 17 -20.62 9.68 10.69
CA ALA A 17 -19.56 9.37 11.65
C ALA A 17 -19.54 7.89 12.07
N HIS A 18 -20.72 7.26 12.21
CA HIS A 18 -20.80 5.85 12.57
C HIS A 18 -20.33 4.95 11.42
N GLU A 19 -20.71 5.28 10.18
CA GLU A 19 -20.21 4.57 9.00
C GLU A 19 -18.69 4.68 8.84
N THR A 20 -18.14 5.88 9.02
CA THR A 20 -16.70 6.16 8.96
C THR A 20 -15.92 5.37 10.02
N ARG A 21 -16.43 5.27 11.26
CA ARG A 21 -15.79 4.45 12.31
C ARG A 21 -15.78 2.98 11.96
N ARG A 22 -16.92 2.43 11.51
CA ARG A 22 -17.00 1.02 11.06
C ARG A 22 -16.02 0.74 9.93
N TYR A 23 -15.86 1.68 9.01
CA TYR A 23 -14.88 1.59 7.91
C TYR A 23 -13.46 1.45 8.46
N PHE A 24 -13.00 2.38 9.30
CA PHE A 24 -11.65 2.34 9.84
C PHE A 24 -11.40 1.16 10.76
N ASP A 25 -12.38 0.77 11.58
CA ASP A 25 -12.27 -0.42 12.43
C ASP A 25 -12.11 -1.71 11.60
N LYS A 26 -12.88 -1.84 10.51
CA LYS A 26 -12.75 -2.96 9.58
C LYS A 26 -11.37 -2.97 8.93
N PHE A 27 -10.92 -1.85 8.38
CA PHE A 27 -9.61 -1.74 7.73
C PHE A 27 -8.44 -1.99 8.68
N GLY A 28 -8.49 -1.44 9.91
CA GLY A 28 -7.45 -1.65 10.91
C GLY A 28 -7.26 -3.13 11.24
N ARG A 29 -8.36 -3.88 11.35
CA ARG A 29 -8.30 -5.35 11.53
C ARG A 29 -7.72 -6.05 10.32
N ILE A 30 -8.15 -5.70 9.10
CA ILE A 30 -7.63 -6.28 7.86
C ILE A 30 -6.12 -6.09 7.77
N ILE A 31 -5.61 -4.86 7.94
CA ILE A 31 -4.17 -4.54 7.87
C ILE A 31 -3.38 -5.34 8.91
N THR A 32 -3.93 -5.53 10.11
CA THR A 32 -3.31 -6.38 11.15
C THR A 32 -3.10 -7.82 10.68
N HIS A 33 -4.07 -8.38 9.94
CA HIS A 33 -3.94 -9.71 9.35
C HIS A 33 -2.92 -9.75 8.21
N LEU A 34 -2.72 -8.66 7.45
CA LEU A 34 -1.75 -8.62 6.35
C LEU A 34 -0.32 -8.86 6.81
N THR A 35 0.04 -8.40 8.00
CA THR A 35 1.35 -8.67 8.60
C THR A 35 1.60 -10.18 8.76
N GLN A 36 0.58 -10.94 9.18
CA GLN A 36 0.66 -12.40 9.29
C GLN A 36 0.59 -13.09 7.93
N VAL A 37 -0.13 -12.52 6.96
CA VAL A 37 -0.14 -13.04 5.58
C VAL A 37 1.25 -12.90 4.97
N ALA A 38 1.92 -11.77 5.16
CA ALA A 38 3.28 -11.56 4.68
C ALA A 38 4.24 -12.64 5.22
N GLU A 39 4.15 -12.99 6.51
CA GLU A 39 4.93 -14.08 7.11
C GLU A 39 4.68 -15.43 6.42
N ASN A 40 3.41 -15.79 6.20
CA ASN A 40 3.03 -17.06 5.55
C ASN A 40 3.29 -17.09 4.04
N ALA A 41 3.34 -15.93 3.39
CA ALA A 41 3.71 -15.79 1.99
C ALA A 41 5.20 -16.05 1.78
N THR A 42 6.05 -15.61 2.72
CA THR A 42 7.51 -15.79 2.66
C THR A 42 7.95 -17.23 2.84
N SER A 43 7.27 -18.03 3.67
CA SER A 43 7.61 -19.45 3.84
C SER A 43 7.48 -20.30 2.56
N ASN A 44 6.82 -19.78 1.52
CA ASN A 44 6.61 -20.46 0.24
C ASN A 44 7.50 -19.87 -0.87
N LYS A 45 8.82 -20.08 -0.78
CA LYS A 45 9.88 -20.02 -1.82
C LYS A 45 10.00 -18.80 -2.76
N ILE A 46 9.10 -17.80 -2.71
CA ILE A 46 9.07 -16.67 -3.66
C ILE A 46 9.45 -15.33 -2.99
N ALA A 47 9.44 -15.22 -1.66
CA ALA A 47 10.02 -14.07 -0.97
C ALA A 47 11.28 -14.51 -0.23
N LEU A 48 12.37 -13.78 -0.43
CA LEU A 48 13.56 -13.93 0.40
C LEU A 48 13.18 -13.48 1.82
N ASP A 49 13.63 -14.20 2.84
CA ASP A 49 13.42 -13.82 4.25
C ASP A 49 13.89 -12.37 4.55
N THR A 50 14.74 -11.81 3.69
CA THR A 50 15.24 -10.43 3.73
C THR A 50 14.19 -9.38 3.37
N GLU A 51 13.13 -9.71 2.63
CA GLU A 51 12.09 -8.76 2.20
C GLU A 51 11.01 -8.55 3.26
N LEU A 52 10.78 -9.57 4.08
CA LEU A 52 9.67 -9.58 5.03
C LEU A 52 9.72 -8.41 6.03
N PRO A 53 10.88 -8.04 6.63
CA PRO A 53 10.96 -6.87 7.50
C PRO A 53 10.51 -5.59 6.80
N THR A 54 11.00 -5.36 5.57
CA THR A 54 10.65 -4.17 4.77
C THR A 54 9.16 -4.10 4.45
N VAL A 55 8.55 -5.22 4.04
CA VAL A 55 7.11 -5.27 3.76
C VAL A 55 6.31 -5.01 5.04
N LYS A 56 6.71 -5.59 6.18
CA LYS A 56 6.06 -5.34 7.48
C LYS A 56 6.15 -3.88 7.91
N ASP A 57 7.27 -3.21 7.66
CA ASP A 57 7.44 -1.79 7.97
C ASP A 57 6.46 -0.94 7.15
N TYR A 58 6.30 -1.20 5.85
CA TYR A 58 5.31 -0.50 5.03
C TYR A 58 3.87 -0.79 5.44
N LEU A 59 3.53 -2.05 5.77
CA LEU A 59 2.19 -2.40 6.27
C LEU A 59 1.89 -1.73 7.62
N THR A 60 2.89 -1.63 8.49
CA THR A 60 2.77 -0.90 9.77
C THR A 60 2.56 0.59 9.51
N ALA A 61 3.28 1.15 8.55
CA ALA A 61 3.12 2.56 8.17
C ALA A 61 1.74 2.84 7.55
N LEU A 62 1.23 1.91 6.76
CA LEU A 62 -0.11 1.97 6.20
C LEU A 62 -1.17 1.93 7.32
N SER A 63 -1.01 1.05 8.31
CA SER A 63 -1.89 1.00 9.49
C SER A 63 -1.91 2.33 10.26
N ALA A 64 -0.74 2.96 10.44
CA ALA A 64 -0.64 4.27 11.09
C ALA A 64 -1.32 5.38 10.28
N THR A 65 -1.27 5.30 8.94
CA THR A 65 -1.98 6.22 8.03
C THR A 65 -3.48 6.12 8.20
N PHE A 66 -4.04 4.90 8.21
CA PHE A 66 -5.46 4.67 8.47
C PHE A 66 -5.87 5.13 9.88
N THR A 67 -4.99 4.92 10.87
CA THR A 67 -5.22 5.42 12.23
C THR A 67 -5.22 6.95 12.30
N ALA A 68 -4.33 7.61 11.56
CA ALA A 68 -4.33 9.07 11.49
C ALA A 68 -5.62 9.59 10.81
N LEU A 69 -6.01 9.00 9.68
CA LEU A 69 -7.27 9.34 9.01
C LEU A 69 -8.48 9.09 9.91
N SER A 70 -8.50 8.01 10.70
CA SER A 70 -9.61 7.74 11.62
C SER A 70 -9.76 8.82 12.68
N TYR A 71 -8.66 9.40 13.18
CA TYR A 71 -8.70 10.56 14.10
C TYR A 71 -9.12 11.86 13.41
N LYS A 72 -8.65 12.09 12.18
CA LYS A 72 -9.05 13.25 11.36
C LYS A 72 -10.56 13.27 11.14
N TYR A 73 -11.14 12.12 10.82
CA TYR A 73 -12.56 11.95 10.50
C TYR A 73 -13.42 11.48 11.68
N LEU A 74 -12.87 11.35 12.90
CA LEU A 74 -13.55 10.73 14.06
C LEU A 74 -14.89 11.39 14.42
N LEU A 75 -14.96 12.71 14.24
CA LEU A 75 -16.12 13.56 14.53
C LEU A 75 -16.64 14.29 13.29
N ALA A 76 -16.33 13.79 12.10
CA ALA A 76 -16.95 14.26 10.86
C ALA A 76 -18.47 14.29 11.02
N GLY A 77 -19.12 15.38 10.58
CA GLY A 77 -20.56 15.56 10.70
C GLY A 77 -21.12 15.84 12.12
N ARG A 78 -20.28 15.97 13.16
CA ARG A 78 -20.74 16.22 14.55
C ARG A 78 -20.38 17.58 15.14
N VAL A 79 -19.30 18.21 14.68
CA VAL A 79 -18.75 19.43 15.30
C VAL A 79 -19.32 20.70 14.67
N SER A 80 -19.63 20.69 13.37
CA SER A 80 -20.30 21.80 12.68
C SER A 80 -20.73 21.39 11.27
N ASN A 81 -21.85 21.93 10.78
CA ASN A 81 -22.24 21.87 9.36
C ASN A 81 -21.25 22.58 8.43
N LEU A 82 -20.28 23.33 8.98
CA LEU A 82 -19.28 24.12 8.25
C LEU A 82 -17.91 23.45 8.11
N LEU A 83 -17.69 22.26 8.71
CA LEU A 83 -16.45 21.49 8.52
C LEU A 83 -16.73 20.34 7.53
N PRO A 84 -16.40 20.50 6.24
CA PRO A 84 -16.81 19.59 5.17
C PRO A 84 -15.91 18.36 5.04
N SER A 85 -15.17 18.00 6.08
CA SER A 85 -14.20 16.91 6.03
C SER A 85 -14.94 15.58 6.14
N ILE A 86 -15.56 15.15 5.04
CA ILE A 86 -16.10 13.82 4.83
C ILE A 86 -15.00 12.98 4.19
N LEU A 87 -14.78 11.76 4.69
CA LEU A 87 -13.82 10.84 4.09
C LEU A 87 -14.31 10.42 2.71
N ASN A 88 -13.46 10.58 1.69
CA ASN A 88 -13.73 10.04 0.37
C ASN A 88 -12.96 8.74 0.17
N ILE A 89 -13.70 7.69 -0.20
CA ILE A 89 -13.15 6.38 -0.56
C ILE A 89 -13.44 6.09 -2.02
N ASP A 90 -12.53 5.38 -2.66
CA ASP A 90 -12.76 4.77 -3.96
C ASP A 90 -13.61 3.52 -3.75
N ARG A 91 -14.84 3.55 -4.25
CA ARG A 91 -15.82 2.50 -3.96
C ARG A 91 -15.86 1.41 -5.01
N GLN A 92 -15.53 1.76 -6.24
CA GLN A 92 -15.70 0.88 -7.38
C GLN A 92 -14.47 0.03 -7.62
N ASP A 93 -13.27 0.59 -7.41
CA ASP A 93 -12.04 -0.10 -7.78
C ASP A 93 -11.28 -0.60 -6.56
N SER A 94 -11.06 0.26 -5.56
CA SER A 94 -10.06 -0.03 -4.52
C SER A 94 -10.62 -0.37 -3.13
N GLY A 95 -11.65 0.33 -2.67
CA GLY A 95 -12.14 0.31 -1.28
C GLY A 95 -11.32 1.15 -0.30
N PHE A 96 -10.18 1.70 -0.71
CA PHE A 96 -9.27 2.52 0.10
C PHE A 96 -9.62 4.02 0.01
N PRO A 97 -9.06 4.88 0.90
CA PRO A 97 -9.16 6.33 0.75
C PRO A 97 -8.62 6.81 -0.60
N ILE A 98 -9.15 7.88 -1.16
CA ILE A 98 -8.62 8.41 -2.43
C ILE A 98 -7.24 9.06 -2.22
N TYR A 99 -6.41 9.10 -3.27
CA TYR A 99 -5.05 9.67 -3.24
C TYR A 99 -5.00 11.10 -2.66
N GLN A 100 -6.03 11.91 -2.93
CA GLN A 100 -6.13 13.29 -2.42
C GLN A 100 -6.13 13.36 -0.88
N GLU A 101 -6.63 12.33 -0.19
CA GLU A 101 -6.60 12.26 1.27
C GLU A 101 -5.17 12.27 1.81
N LEU A 102 -4.28 11.51 1.16
CA LEU A 102 -2.87 11.43 1.54
C LEU A 102 -2.12 12.74 1.22
N LEU A 103 -2.47 13.42 0.13
CA LEU A 103 -1.93 14.75 -0.17
C LEU A 103 -2.34 15.78 0.89
N GLN A 104 -3.60 15.74 1.31
CA GLN A 104 -4.07 16.64 2.38
C GLN A 104 -3.37 16.31 3.70
N MET A 105 -3.20 15.03 4.05
CA MET A 105 -2.42 14.64 5.22
C MET A 105 -0.98 15.13 5.16
N ALA A 106 -0.32 15.05 4.00
CA ALA A 106 1.04 15.55 3.83
C ALA A 106 1.10 17.07 4.04
N SER A 107 0.12 17.81 3.51
CA SER A 107 -0.05 19.24 3.78
C SER A 107 -0.26 19.53 5.27
N ASP A 108 -1.12 18.75 5.94
CA ASP A 108 -1.39 18.88 7.38
C ASP A 108 -0.13 18.63 8.22
N ALA A 109 0.73 17.68 7.80
CA ALA A 109 1.97 17.34 8.48
C ALA A 109 2.95 18.51 8.52
N THR A 110 3.03 19.33 7.46
CA THR A 110 3.90 20.53 7.42
C THR A 110 3.55 21.57 8.50
N GLN A 111 2.30 21.56 8.99
CA GLN A 111 1.80 22.49 9.99
C GLN A 111 1.63 21.84 11.37
N ALA A 112 1.91 20.54 11.50
CA ALA A 112 1.63 19.76 12.70
C ALA A 112 2.26 20.36 13.95
N GLU A 113 3.52 20.79 13.88
CA GLU A 113 4.22 21.32 15.05
C GLU A 113 3.60 22.64 15.55
N ARG A 114 3.22 23.53 14.63
CA ARG A 114 2.53 24.78 14.97
C ARG A 114 1.15 24.50 15.58
N ARG A 115 0.40 23.56 15.02
CA ARG A 115 -0.94 23.17 15.51
C ARG A 115 -0.87 22.55 16.90
N LEU A 116 0.08 21.64 17.14
CA LEU A 116 0.27 21.00 18.44
C LEU A 116 0.60 22.01 19.54
N LYS A 117 1.37 23.06 19.26
CA LYS A 117 1.67 24.14 20.23
C LYS A 117 0.44 24.94 20.64
N SER A 118 -0.57 25.03 19.77
CA SER A 118 -1.83 25.74 20.04
C SER A 118 -2.91 24.87 20.71
N LEU A 119 -2.75 23.55 20.72
CA LEU A 119 -3.74 22.63 21.26
C LEU A 119 -3.52 22.41 22.77
N PRO A 120 -4.59 22.31 23.58
CA PRO A 120 -4.45 21.91 24.98
C PRO A 120 -3.86 20.51 25.11
N SER A 121 -3.17 20.26 26.21
CA SER A 121 -2.65 18.93 26.49
C SER A 121 -3.79 17.92 26.69
N MET A 122 -3.53 16.64 26.40
CA MET A 122 -4.52 15.56 26.62
C MET A 122 -4.99 15.50 28.09
N LYS A 123 -4.14 15.87 29.05
CA LYS A 123 -4.51 15.94 30.47
C LYS A 123 -5.57 17.04 30.71
N GLN A 124 -5.35 18.23 30.16
CA GLN A 124 -6.30 19.35 30.26
C GLN A 124 -7.60 19.00 29.56
N LEU A 125 -7.56 18.49 28.32
CA LEU A 125 -8.76 18.08 27.59
C LEU A 125 -9.61 17.09 28.36
N LYS A 126 -9.01 16.10 29.02
CA LYS A 126 -9.75 15.14 29.88
C LYS A 126 -10.40 15.83 31.08
N GLN A 127 -9.71 16.79 31.72
CA GLN A 127 -10.27 17.56 32.83
C GLN A 127 -11.44 18.43 32.37
N ASP A 128 -11.28 19.11 31.24
CA ASP A 128 -12.30 19.98 30.64
C ASP A 128 -13.53 19.18 30.21
N MET A 129 -13.34 17.98 29.65
CA MET A 129 -14.45 17.04 29.34
C MET A 129 -15.23 16.65 30.60
N VAL A 130 -14.54 16.25 31.68
CA VAL A 130 -15.19 15.87 32.94
C VAL A 130 -15.95 17.06 33.52
N HIS A 131 -15.34 18.25 33.50
CA HIS A 131 -15.99 19.47 33.97
C HIS A 131 -17.27 19.75 33.17
N HIS A 132 -17.19 19.80 31.84
CA HIS A 132 -18.34 20.02 30.95
C HIS A 132 -19.46 19.00 31.17
N ILE A 133 -19.14 17.70 31.33
CA ILE A 133 -20.14 16.67 31.62
C ILE A 133 -20.84 16.95 32.95
N LEU A 134 -20.10 17.34 33.99
CA LEU A 134 -20.66 17.58 35.32
C LEU A 134 -21.44 18.91 35.43
N THR A 135 -21.04 19.93 34.69
CA THR A 135 -21.66 21.27 34.75
C THR A 135 -22.77 21.44 33.73
N GLU A 136 -22.54 21.04 32.48
CA GLU A 136 -23.46 21.26 31.37
C GLU A 136 -24.36 20.04 31.12
N ASN A 137 -24.01 18.86 31.64
CA ASN A 137 -24.75 17.60 31.43
C ASN A 137 -24.97 17.25 29.94
N THR A 138 -24.05 17.66 29.07
CA THR A 138 -24.06 17.33 27.64
C THR A 138 -22.75 16.67 27.20
N VAL A 139 -22.70 16.21 25.94
CA VAL A 139 -21.51 15.55 25.39
C VAL A 139 -20.48 16.62 25.00
N PRO A 140 -19.23 16.55 25.49
CA PRO A 140 -18.19 17.55 25.22
C PRO A 140 -17.60 17.40 23.81
N ILE A 141 -18.38 17.70 22.77
CA ILE A 141 -18.02 17.47 21.36
C ILE A 141 -16.79 18.29 20.95
N GLU A 142 -16.70 19.53 21.40
CA GLU A 142 -15.57 20.42 21.06
C GLU A 142 -14.26 19.92 21.66
N GLN A 143 -14.27 19.48 22.92
CA GLN A 143 -13.09 18.91 23.57
C GLN A 143 -12.73 17.57 22.94
N GLN A 144 -13.71 16.74 22.58
CA GLN A 144 -13.47 15.49 21.85
C GLN A 144 -12.82 15.74 20.48
N PHE A 145 -13.22 16.82 19.80
CA PHE A 145 -12.61 17.24 18.54
C PHE A 145 -11.18 17.69 18.75
N ALA A 146 -10.93 18.57 19.72
CA ALA A 146 -9.58 18.98 20.06
C ALA A 146 -8.68 17.77 20.42
N ALA A 147 -9.22 16.78 21.12
CA ALA A 147 -8.51 15.53 21.44
C ALA A 147 -8.20 14.70 20.20
N SER A 148 -9.14 14.58 19.25
CA SER A 148 -8.91 13.84 18.00
C SER A 148 -7.86 14.55 17.13
N GLN A 149 -7.91 15.87 17.04
CA GLN A 149 -6.89 16.68 16.35
C GLN A 149 -5.51 16.53 17.01
N LEU A 150 -5.45 16.51 18.34
CA LEU A 150 -4.20 16.28 19.07
C LEU A 150 -3.60 14.90 18.71
N HIS A 151 -4.42 13.84 18.69
CA HIS A 151 -3.95 12.50 18.28
C HIS A 151 -3.51 12.45 16.82
N TYR A 152 -4.30 13.05 15.92
CA TYR A 152 -4.00 13.13 14.50
C TYR A 152 -2.63 13.80 14.24
N TYR A 153 -2.41 15.01 14.73
CA TYR A 153 -1.16 15.73 14.50
C TYR A 153 0.05 15.08 15.21
N ASN A 154 -0.15 14.40 16.35
CA ASN A 154 0.92 13.62 16.97
C ASN A 154 1.35 12.44 16.09
N LEU A 155 0.41 11.77 15.41
CA LEU A 155 0.71 10.69 14.47
C LEU A 155 1.42 11.21 13.21
N LEU A 156 0.99 12.34 12.65
CA LEU A 156 1.67 12.93 11.48
C LEU A 156 3.12 13.30 11.74
N ARG A 157 3.48 13.59 13.00
CA ARG A 157 4.86 13.85 13.42
C ARG A 157 5.69 12.57 13.57
N SER A 158 5.06 11.39 13.58
CA SER A 158 5.79 10.13 13.68
C SER A 158 6.39 9.74 12.33
N ASP A 159 7.58 9.13 12.34
CA ASP A 159 8.26 8.65 11.12
C ASP A 159 7.64 7.37 10.53
N ARG A 160 6.42 7.01 10.97
CA ARG A 160 5.77 5.73 10.65
C ARG A 160 4.50 5.93 9.82
N ILE A 161 4.37 6.99 9.04
CA ILE A 161 3.23 7.19 8.13
C ILE A 161 3.59 6.71 6.73
N PHE A 162 2.65 6.05 6.06
CA PHE A 162 2.73 5.73 4.65
C PHE A 162 2.19 6.92 3.86
N TRP A 163 3.06 7.59 3.13
CA TRP A 163 2.71 8.78 2.36
C TRP A 163 2.31 8.43 0.93
N ALA A 164 1.79 9.42 0.20
CA ALA A 164 1.57 9.31 -1.23
C ALA A 164 2.84 8.86 -1.98
N HIS A 165 3.99 9.41 -1.58
CA HIS A 165 5.31 9.00 -2.04
C HIS A 165 6.19 8.68 -0.82
N ASN A 166 6.74 7.47 -0.77
CA ASN A 166 7.69 7.03 0.25
C ASN A 166 9.03 6.82 -0.44
N ASP A 167 9.98 7.72 -0.19
CA ASP A 167 11.23 7.80 -0.95
C ASP A 167 12.04 6.50 -0.93
N PRO A 168 12.78 6.21 -2.01
CA PRO A 168 13.65 5.04 -2.04
C PRO A 168 14.74 5.08 -0.99
N ARG A 169 14.90 3.94 -0.32
CA ARG A 169 15.95 3.67 0.67
C ARG A 169 16.74 2.46 0.21
N ALA A 170 18.06 2.51 0.38
CA ALA A 170 18.93 1.38 0.06
C ALA A 170 19.55 0.79 1.32
N VAL A 171 19.60 -0.54 1.36
CA VAL A 171 20.29 -1.34 2.37
C VAL A 171 21.42 -2.08 1.68
N TRP A 172 22.65 -1.95 2.19
CA TRP A 172 23.78 -2.71 1.67
C TRP A 172 23.62 -4.20 2.03
N GLN A 173 23.76 -5.08 1.04
CA GLN A 173 23.63 -6.54 1.20
C GLN A 173 24.98 -7.25 1.25
N GLY A 174 26.06 -6.62 0.79
CA GLY A 174 27.40 -7.21 0.78
C GLY A 174 28.25 -6.78 -0.41
N ASP A 175 29.52 -7.19 -0.40
CA ASP A 175 30.43 -7.03 -1.53
C ASP A 175 30.51 -8.35 -2.30
N MET A 176 30.14 -8.32 -3.58
CA MET A 176 30.18 -9.47 -4.48
C MET A 176 31.59 -9.68 -5.05
N SER A 177 32.34 -8.59 -5.21
CA SER A 177 33.76 -8.58 -5.55
C SER A 177 34.36 -7.22 -5.17
N GLU A 178 35.68 -7.04 -5.36
CA GLU A 178 36.41 -5.81 -5.03
C GLU A 178 35.77 -4.53 -5.60
N ASN A 179 35.13 -4.64 -6.78
CA ASN A 179 34.48 -3.52 -7.47
C ASN A 179 32.99 -3.75 -7.74
N ARG A 180 32.33 -4.66 -7.00
CA ARG A 180 30.90 -4.96 -7.21
C ARG A 180 30.20 -5.15 -5.88
N ARG A 181 29.23 -4.30 -5.59
CA ARG A 181 28.50 -4.25 -4.31
C ARG A 181 27.03 -4.61 -4.55
N SER A 182 26.36 -5.25 -3.62
CA SER A 182 24.93 -5.53 -3.70
C SER A 182 24.14 -4.59 -2.78
N TYR A 183 23.04 -4.06 -3.28
CA TYR A 183 22.10 -3.24 -2.53
C TYR A 183 20.67 -3.76 -2.70
N HIS A 184 19.91 -3.72 -1.61
CA HIS A 184 18.46 -3.83 -1.61
C HIS A 184 17.86 -2.43 -1.56
N ILE A 185 17.22 -1.99 -2.64
CA ILE A 185 16.50 -0.72 -2.68
C ILE A 185 15.01 -1.01 -2.53
N HIS A 186 14.34 -0.26 -1.66
CA HIS A 186 12.90 -0.37 -1.49
C HIS A 186 12.25 0.99 -1.38
N TRP A 187 11.03 1.09 -1.90
CA TRP A 187 10.21 2.30 -1.87
C TRP A 187 8.73 1.92 -1.97
N ALA A 188 7.85 2.89 -1.77
CA ALA A 188 6.42 2.64 -1.94
C ALA A 188 5.70 3.89 -2.39
N VAL A 189 4.62 3.72 -3.14
CA VAL A 189 3.73 4.80 -3.54
C VAL A 189 2.29 4.42 -3.25
N TYR A 190 1.48 5.43 -2.99
CA TYR A 190 0.04 5.29 -3.10
C TYR A 190 -0.34 5.64 -4.53
N ASP A 191 -0.75 4.65 -5.31
CA ASP A 191 -1.04 4.87 -6.72
C ASP A 191 -2.27 5.78 -6.88
N SER A 192 -2.13 6.83 -7.69
CA SER A 192 -3.18 7.83 -7.86
C SER A 192 -4.30 7.42 -8.81
N GLN A 193 -4.08 6.37 -9.62
CA GLN A 193 -5.09 5.85 -10.55
C GLN A 193 -5.93 4.77 -9.89
N GLN A 194 -5.28 3.83 -9.21
CA GLN A 194 -5.94 2.69 -8.57
C GLN A 194 -6.27 2.92 -7.09
N ASN A 195 -5.83 4.05 -6.51
CA ASN A 195 -6.01 4.36 -5.08
C ASN A 195 -5.57 3.22 -4.14
N ILE A 196 -4.48 2.52 -4.47
CA ILE A 196 -3.94 1.43 -3.65
C ILE A 196 -2.46 1.64 -3.30
N PRO A 197 -1.99 1.12 -2.14
CA PRO A 197 -0.58 1.06 -1.82
C PRO A 197 0.17 0.06 -2.71
N VAL A 198 1.29 0.51 -3.26
CA VAL A 198 2.19 -0.28 -4.10
C VAL A 198 3.61 -0.21 -3.53
N ILE A 199 4.17 -1.37 -3.18
CA ILE A 199 5.52 -1.49 -2.60
C ILE A 199 6.45 -2.06 -3.66
N TYR A 200 7.63 -1.47 -3.80
CA TYR A 200 8.65 -1.89 -4.74
C TYR A 200 9.90 -2.34 -3.99
N LEU A 201 10.50 -3.43 -4.45
CA LEU A 201 11.73 -4.01 -3.93
C LEU A 201 12.65 -4.30 -5.11
N LEU A 202 13.87 -3.78 -5.07
CA LEU A 202 14.85 -3.87 -6.14
C LEU A 202 16.18 -4.36 -5.57
N ASP A 203 16.64 -5.53 -6.01
CA ASP A 203 18.02 -5.94 -5.81
C ASP A 203 18.86 -5.41 -6.98
N VAL A 204 19.91 -4.66 -6.66
CA VAL A 204 20.80 -4.01 -7.63
C VAL A 204 22.25 -4.28 -7.28
N GLU A 205 23.06 -4.55 -8.30
CA GLU A 205 24.51 -4.61 -8.16
C GLU A 205 25.15 -3.31 -8.65
N ASP A 206 26.02 -2.75 -7.84
CA ASP A 206 26.74 -1.50 -8.08
C ASP A 206 28.20 -1.77 -8.44
N THR A 207 28.57 -1.38 -9.66
CA THR A 207 29.94 -1.44 -10.21
C THR A 207 30.62 -0.06 -10.25
N GLY A 208 29.99 0.95 -9.66
CA GLY A 208 30.47 2.31 -9.62
C GLY A 208 31.71 2.47 -8.73
N ARG A 209 32.56 3.44 -9.11
CA ARG A 209 33.80 3.73 -8.37
C ARG A 209 33.53 4.07 -6.91
N HIS A 210 32.50 4.89 -6.65
CA HIS A 210 32.06 5.25 -5.31
C HIS A 210 30.81 4.45 -4.95
N ALA A 211 30.74 3.96 -3.71
CA ALA A 211 29.56 3.26 -3.20
C ALA A 211 28.30 4.11 -3.38
N LEU A 212 27.21 3.50 -3.90
CA LEU A 212 25.97 4.20 -4.25
C LEU A 212 25.50 5.18 -3.17
N LEU A 213 25.35 4.71 -1.92
CA LEU A 213 24.87 5.52 -0.79
C LEU A 213 25.79 6.68 -0.39
N LYS A 214 27.06 6.66 -0.80
CA LYS A 214 28.04 7.72 -0.52
C LYS A 214 28.23 8.66 -1.70
N ASP A 215 27.63 8.36 -2.85
CA ASP A 215 27.71 9.19 -4.04
C ASP A 215 26.57 10.23 -4.04
N GLU A 216 26.91 11.45 -3.62
CA GLU A 216 25.98 12.58 -3.48
C GLU A 216 25.31 12.99 -4.80
N ARG A 217 25.85 12.57 -5.95
CA ARG A 217 25.27 12.88 -7.26
C ARG A 217 24.41 11.71 -7.77
N ARG A 218 24.88 10.47 -7.59
CA ARG A 218 24.22 9.28 -8.14
C ARG A 218 23.00 8.87 -7.32
N TRP A 219 23.10 8.86 -5.99
CA TRP A 219 22.01 8.40 -5.14
C TRP A 219 20.73 9.25 -5.25
N PRO A 220 20.78 10.59 -5.18
CA PRO A 220 19.57 11.39 -5.36
C PRO A 220 18.93 11.22 -6.75
N ARG A 221 19.75 11.02 -7.80
CA ARG A 221 19.26 10.73 -9.15
C ARG A 221 18.55 9.38 -9.24
N VAL A 222 19.09 8.35 -8.58
CA VAL A 222 18.44 7.04 -8.45
C VAL A 222 17.10 7.18 -7.75
N GLN A 223 17.04 7.91 -6.64
CA GLN A 223 15.79 8.13 -5.90
C GLN A 223 14.74 8.81 -6.77
N ALA A 224 15.11 9.90 -7.45
CA ALA A 224 14.21 10.63 -8.35
C ALA A 224 13.72 9.79 -9.54
N HIS A 225 14.62 9.02 -10.17
CA HIS A 225 14.27 8.14 -11.29
C HIS A 225 13.28 7.05 -10.88
N LEU A 226 13.55 6.33 -9.79
CA LEU A 226 12.67 5.27 -9.30
C LEU A 226 11.29 5.83 -8.93
N MET A 227 11.24 6.98 -8.26
CA MET A 227 9.97 7.62 -7.90
C MET A 227 9.19 8.07 -9.15
N ALA A 228 9.84 8.69 -10.13
CA ALA A 228 9.21 9.12 -11.38
C ALA A 228 8.64 7.95 -12.20
N GLN A 229 9.19 6.76 -12.03
CA GLN A 229 8.75 5.53 -12.69
C GLN A 229 7.79 4.67 -11.84
N SER A 230 7.39 5.15 -10.67
CA SER A 230 6.54 4.42 -9.74
C SER A 230 5.07 4.57 -10.11
N SER A 231 4.60 3.75 -11.04
CA SER A 231 3.18 3.70 -11.44
C SER A 231 2.69 2.26 -11.55
N ALA A 232 1.49 1.99 -11.03
CA ALA A 232 0.85 0.69 -11.10
C ALA A 232 0.69 0.17 -12.55
N SER A 233 0.44 1.07 -13.50
CA SER A 233 0.18 0.71 -14.91
C SER A 233 1.45 0.41 -15.70
N MET A 234 2.63 0.76 -15.19
CA MET A 234 3.88 0.56 -15.93
C MET A 234 4.36 -0.89 -15.81
N LYS A 235 4.88 -1.46 -16.91
CA LYS A 235 5.46 -2.81 -16.92
C LYS A 235 6.79 -2.84 -16.15
N LEU A 236 7.03 -3.89 -15.37
CA LEU A 236 8.28 -4.04 -14.61
C LEU A 236 9.52 -4.02 -15.51
N VAL A 237 9.46 -4.67 -16.67
CA VAL A 237 10.56 -4.65 -17.64
C VAL A 237 10.88 -3.24 -18.15
N THR A 238 9.87 -2.37 -18.26
CA THR A 238 10.07 -0.97 -18.67
C THR A 238 10.80 -0.19 -17.59
N ILE A 239 10.41 -0.35 -16.33
CA ILE A 239 11.09 0.25 -15.17
C ILE A 239 12.55 -0.23 -15.13
N ALA A 240 12.75 -1.55 -15.14
CA ALA A 240 14.07 -2.14 -14.98
C ALA A 240 15.01 -1.82 -16.16
N ARG A 241 14.51 -1.82 -17.41
CA ARG A 241 15.29 -1.39 -18.58
C ARG A 241 15.60 0.09 -18.56
N GLY A 242 14.65 0.94 -18.18
CA GLY A 242 14.89 2.39 -18.04
C GLY A 242 15.97 2.68 -17.00
N PHE A 243 15.89 2.00 -15.85
CA PHE A 243 16.90 2.10 -14.79
C PHE A 243 18.28 1.61 -15.25
N ASP A 244 18.34 0.42 -15.85
CA ASP A 244 19.57 -0.17 -16.38
C ASP A 244 20.19 0.70 -17.49
N GLN A 245 19.40 1.44 -18.26
CA GLN A 245 19.88 2.35 -19.31
C GLN A 245 20.38 3.69 -18.77
N ASP A 246 19.72 4.25 -17.77
CA ASP A 246 20.05 5.57 -17.21
C ASP A 246 21.26 5.53 -16.26
N PHE A 247 21.60 4.35 -15.74
CA PHE A 247 22.69 4.14 -14.78
C PHE A 247 23.63 3.00 -15.22
N ASP A 248 24.66 3.33 -16.00
CA ASP A 248 25.65 2.38 -16.57
C ASP A 248 26.36 1.47 -15.57
N ASP A 249 26.43 1.89 -14.31
CA ASP A 249 27.13 1.20 -13.25
C ASP A 249 26.19 0.53 -12.23
N LEU A 250 24.88 0.57 -12.45
CA LEU A 250 23.86 -0.06 -11.61
C LEU A 250 23.08 -1.12 -12.39
N HIS A 251 23.18 -2.35 -11.92
CA HIS A 251 22.68 -3.54 -12.61
C HIS A 251 21.48 -4.12 -11.86
N PRO A 252 20.24 -3.79 -12.24
CA PRO A 252 19.04 -4.32 -11.59
C PRO A 252 18.93 -5.83 -11.83
N LYS A 253 19.02 -6.62 -10.75
CA LYS A 253 18.99 -8.09 -10.82
C LYS A 253 17.60 -8.64 -10.58
N ARG A 254 16.83 -8.00 -9.71
CA ARG A 254 15.47 -8.44 -9.40
C ARG A 254 14.62 -7.26 -9.00
N LEU A 255 13.52 -7.04 -9.72
CA LEU A 255 12.53 -6.02 -9.39
C LEU A 255 11.23 -6.72 -9.03
N ARG A 256 10.71 -6.45 -7.83
CA ARG A 256 9.45 -6.97 -7.34
C ARG A 256 8.52 -5.81 -7.00
N ARG A 257 7.25 -5.95 -7.38
CA ARG A 257 6.17 -5.02 -7.06
C ARG A 257 5.05 -5.75 -6.35
N ILE A 258 4.59 -5.19 -5.24
CA ILE A 258 3.53 -5.75 -4.41
C ILE A 258 2.38 -4.75 -4.33
N PHE A 259 1.21 -5.19 -4.77
CA PHE A 259 -0.04 -4.45 -4.64
C PHE A 259 -0.76 -4.92 -3.38
N VAL A 260 -1.08 -3.96 -2.50
CA VAL A 260 -1.81 -4.21 -1.25
C VAL A 260 -3.26 -3.77 -1.45
N GLY A 261 -4.02 -4.57 -2.19
CA GLY A 261 -5.38 -4.25 -2.60
C GLY A 261 -5.68 -4.75 -4.01
N PRO A 262 -6.91 -4.52 -4.50
CA PRO A 262 -8.02 -3.82 -3.84
C PRO A 262 -8.61 -4.57 -2.63
N MET A 263 -9.34 -3.84 -1.79
CA MET A 263 -10.14 -4.35 -0.67
C MET A 263 -11.61 -4.33 -1.08
N TYR A 264 -12.19 -5.52 -1.19
CA TYR A 264 -13.60 -5.72 -1.46
C TYR A 264 -14.37 -5.88 -0.17
N SER A 265 -15.45 -5.11 0.01
CA SER A 265 -16.40 -5.30 1.09
C SER A 265 -17.83 -5.11 0.65
N HIS A 266 -18.75 -5.97 1.10
CA HIS A 266 -20.16 -5.83 0.73
C HIS A 266 -20.74 -4.47 1.16
N ALA A 267 -20.39 -4.03 2.37
CA ALA A 267 -20.85 -2.76 2.94
C ALA A 267 -20.24 -1.49 2.29
N PHE A 268 -18.99 -1.55 1.83
CA PHE A 268 -18.22 -0.36 1.47
C PHE A 268 -17.84 -0.25 0.00
N THR A 269 -17.89 -1.34 -0.76
CA THR A 269 -17.51 -1.36 -2.18
C THR A 269 -18.67 -1.80 -3.07
N GLU A 270 -18.69 -1.35 -4.32
CA GLU A 270 -19.63 -1.80 -5.35
C GLU A 270 -18.88 -2.62 -6.39
N GLN A 271 -18.75 -3.90 -6.11
CA GLN A 271 -18.13 -4.86 -7.00
C GLN A 271 -19.18 -5.64 -7.77
N SER A 272 -18.85 -6.04 -8.99
CA SER A 272 -19.62 -7.00 -9.76
C SER A 272 -18.93 -8.37 -9.79
N GLY A 273 -19.66 -9.41 -10.16
CA GLY A 273 -19.11 -10.75 -10.36
C GLY A 273 -19.11 -11.66 -9.12
N PRO A 274 -18.51 -12.86 -9.23
CA PRO A 274 -18.75 -13.95 -8.27
C PRO A 274 -18.31 -13.66 -6.83
N LEU A 275 -17.28 -12.82 -6.65
CA LEU A 275 -16.82 -12.44 -5.32
C LEU A 275 -17.86 -11.57 -4.59
N ARG A 276 -18.62 -10.74 -5.32
CA ARG A 276 -19.70 -9.93 -4.74
C ARG A 276 -20.76 -10.83 -4.10
N ASP A 277 -21.17 -11.89 -4.80
CA ASP A 277 -22.20 -12.81 -4.32
C ASP A 277 -21.72 -13.62 -3.10
N VAL A 278 -20.44 -13.99 -3.08
CA VAL A 278 -19.81 -14.63 -1.92
C VAL A 278 -19.86 -13.70 -0.71
N LEU A 279 -19.45 -12.44 -0.88
CA LEU A 279 -19.44 -11.46 0.19
C LEU A 279 -20.86 -11.09 0.65
N ALA A 280 -21.83 -10.98 -0.28
CA ALA A 280 -23.23 -10.71 0.03
C ALA A 280 -23.84 -11.79 0.95
N GLN A 281 -23.56 -13.07 0.73
CA GLN A 281 -24.03 -14.14 1.63
C GLN A 281 -23.32 -14.13 2.98
N SER A 282 -22.08 -13.66 3.05
CA SER A 282 -21.35 -13.52 4.31
C SER A 282 -21.78 -12.29 5.14
N SER A 283 -22.45 -11.32 4.52
CA SER A 283 -22.84 -10.01 5.10
C SER A 283 -23.74 -10.07 6.34
N THR A 284 -24.31 -11.24 6.64
CA THR A 284 -25.01 -11.49 7.92
C THR A 284 -24.15 -11.16 9.15
N VAL A 285 -22.81 -11.19 9.01
CA VAL A 285 -21.86 -10.73 10.02
C VAL A 285 -21.01 -9.61 9.40
N PRO A 286 -21.27 -8.33 9.74
CA PRO A 286 -20.63 -7.17 9.10
C PRO A 286 -19.10 -7.06 9.24
N GLU A 287 -18.49 -7.91 10.06
CA GLU A 287 -17.03 -7.97 10.24
C GLU A 287 -16.37 -8.99 9.29
N LEU A 288 -17.16 -9.87 8.67
CA LEU A 288 -16.67 -10.99 7.86
C LEU A 288 -16.87 -10.78 6.36
N ASP A 289 -17.56 -9.73 5.93
CA ASP A 289 -17.95 -9.44 4.55
C ASP A 289 -16.86 -8.69 3.77
N TRP A 290 -15.63 -9.20 3.83
CA TRP A 290 -14.50 -8.61 3.12
C TRP A 290 -13.58 -9.65 2.48
N ALA A 291 -12.88 -9.22 1.45
CA ALA A 291 -11.75 -9.92 0.86
C ALA A 291 -10.74 -8.90 0.34
N LEU A 292 -9.44 -9.14 0.53
CA LEU A 292 -8.37 -8.27 0.05
C LEU A 292 -7.52 -9.03 -0.97
N ALA A 293 -7.32 -8.43 -2.14
CA ALA A 293 -6.40 -8.94 -3.14
C ALA A 293 -4.96 -8.56 -2.79
N TRP A 294 -4.05 -9.53 -2.91
CA TRP A 294 -2.62 -9.33 -2.74
C TRP A 294 -1.91 -9.87 -3.97
N THR A 295 -1.32 -8.98 -4.75
CA THR A 295 -0.65 -9.32 -6.00
C THR A 295 0.83 -9.02 -5.89
N ALA A 296 1.68 -10.02 -6.14
CA ALA A 296 3.11 -9.84 -6.27
C ALA A 296 3.54 -10.11 -7.71
N GLU A 297 4.25 -9.16 -8.30
CA GLU A 297 4.86 -9.28 -9.62
C GLU A 297 6.38 -9.26 -9.44
N THR A 298 7.07 -10.17 -10.12
CA THR A 298 8.51 -10.32 -10.03
C THR A 298 9.11 -10.29 -11.43
N LEU A 299 10.20 -9.57 -11.60
CA LEU A 299 11.06 -9.56 -12.76
C LEU A 299 12.49 -9.92 -12.32
N VAL A 300 13.11 -10.89 -13.00
CA VAL A 300 14.46 -11.37 -12.70
C VAL A 300 15.35 -11.22 -13.95
N ALA A 301 16.57 -10.71 -13.74
CA ALA A 301 17.60 -10.69 -14.77
C ALA A 301 18.09 -12.13 -15.02
N SER A 302 18.05 -12.57 -16.28
CA SER A 302 18.48 -13.91 -16.71
C SER A 302 19.98 -13.98 -17.00
N ARG A 303 20.51 -12.94 -17.65
CA ARG A 303 21.91 -12.81 -18.06
C ARG A 303 22.23 -11.34 -18.28
N SER A 304 23.50 -11.03 -18.49
CA SER A 304 23.94 -9.72 -18.94
C SER A 304 24.69 -9.78 -20.27
N GLU A 305 24.67 -8.67 -21.00
CA GLU A 305 25.35 -8.50 -22.27
C GLU A 305 26.16 -7.21 -22.27
N ARG A 306 27.30 -7.20 -22.95
CA ARG A 306 28.10 -5.98 -23.13
C ARG A 306 27.63 -5.23 -24.36
N GLN A 307 27.25 -3.98 -24.18
CA GLN A 307 26.82 -3.10 -25.26
C GLN A 307 27.76 -1.90 -25.35
N SER A 308 28.00 -1.40 -26.57
CA SER A 308 28.80 -0.20 -26.78
C SER A 308 28.05 1.02 -26.23
N ALA A 309 28.68 1.72 -25.29
CA ALA A 309 28.25 3.03 -24.81
C ALA A 309 29.19 4.08 -25.44
N GLY A 310 28.78 4.62 -26.59
CA GLY A 310 29.59 5.55 -27.37
C GLY A 310 30.83 4.91 -28.01
N PHE A 311 31.72 5.75 -28.57
CA PHE A 311 32.81 5.30 -29.46
C PHE A 311 33.90 4.43 -28.80
N PHE A 312 34.08 4.50 -27.47
CA PHE A 312 35.23 3.87 -26.80
C PHE A 312 34.89 3.14 -25.50
N SER A 313 33.62 2.99 -25.14
CA SER A 313 33.25 2.32 -23.89
C SER A 313 32.21 1.23 -24.10
N THR A 314 32.20 0.26 -23.19
CA THR A 314 31.21 -0.82 -23.16
C THR A 314 30.62 -0.90 -21.78
N VAL A 315 29.30 -1.07 -21.73
CA VAL A 315 28.51 -1.17 -20.50
C VAL A 315 27.85 -2.53 -20.43
N GLU A 316 27.72 -3.06 -19.21
CA GLU A 316 26.94 -4.26 -18.95
C GLU A 316 25.46 -3.87 -18.91
N ARG A 317 24.61 -4.58 -19.65
CA ARG A 317 23.15 -4.41 -19.63
C ARG A 317 22.46 -5.73 -19.30
N GLN A 318 21.36 -5.65 -18.57
CA GLN A 318 20.62 -6.80 -18.10
C GLN A 318 19.59 -7.27 -19.12
N ILE A 319 19.53 -8.58 -19.34
CA ILE A 319 18.51 -9.24 -20.14
C ILE A 319 17.59 -9.99 -19.18
N TYR A 320 16.32 -9.62 -19.17
CA TYR A 320 15.34 -10.16 -18.23
C TYR A 320 14.67 -11.43 -18.75
N GLN A 321 14.34 -12.32 -17.81
CA GLN A 321 13.46 -13.45 -18.09
C GLN A 321 12.02 -12.94 -18.16
N LEU A 322 11.38 -13.12 -19.31
CA LEU A 322 9.96 -12.79 -19.47
C LEU A 322 9.16 -14.09 -19.54
N ASP A 323 7.96 -14.09 -18.96
CA ASP A 323 7.00 -15.17 -19.12
C ASP A 323 6.60 -15.27 -20.61
N PRO A 324 7.03 -16.32 -21.35
CA PRO A 324 6.85 -16.39 -22.79
C PRO A 324 5.40 -16.62 -23.20
N LEU A 325 4.55 -17.07 -22.28
CA LEU A 325 3.16 -17.40 -22.59
C LEU A 325 2.24 -16.19 -22.43
N GLY A 326 2.63 -15.15 -21.68
CA GLY A 326 1.76 -13.99 -21.44
C GLY A 326 0.44 -14.32 -20.74
N THR A 327 0.26 -15.57 -20.29
CA THR A 327 -1.03 -16.17 -19.90
C THR A 327 -0.89 -17.07 -18.68
N LEU A 328 -0.45 -16.53 -17.54
CA LEU A 328 -0.72 -17.18 -16.26
C LEU A 328 -2.12 -16.75 -15.80
N GLY A 329 -3.11 -17.62 -16.01
CA GLY A 329 -4.47 -17.45 -15.48
C GLY A 329 -5.40 -16.50 -16.25
N GLY A 330 -5.16 -16.27 -17.55
CA GLY A 330 -6.09 -15.53 -18.43
C GLY A 330 -5.96 -14.00 -18.41
N PHE A 331 -4.85 -13.46 -17.90
CA PHE A 331 -4.54 -12.02 -17.91
C PHE A 331 -3.21 -11.77 -18.63
N GLU A 332 -3.06 -10.63 -19.32
CA GLU A 332 -1.81 -10.26 -20.00
C GLU A 332 -0.66 -10.09 -18.99
N THR A 333 0.35 -10.97 -19.04
CA THR A 333 1.58 -10.91 -18.20
C THR A 333 2.79 -10.33 -18.95
N ASP A 334 2.58 -9.49 -19.96
CA ASP A 334 3.68 -8.94 -20.76
C ASP A 334 4.59 -8.03 -19.92
N GLY A 335 5.86 -8.40 -19.80
CA GLY A 335 6.90 -7.60 -19.15
C GLY A 335 7.23 -7.96 -17.69
N LEU A 336 6.90 -9.18 -17.24
CA LEU A 336 7.30 -9.73 -15.93
C LEU A 336 7.79 -11.20 -16.05
N THR A 337 8.50 -11.70 -15.04
CA THR A 337 8.96 -13.10 -14.95
C THR A 337 7.91 -14.00 -14.30
N GLU A 338 7.27 -13.51 -13.24
CA GLU A 338 6.27 -14.26 -12.47
C GLU A 338 5.23 -13.31 -11.88
N GLN A 339 3.96 -13.73 -11.87
CA GLN A 339 2.89 -13.05 -11.16
C GLN A 339 2.18 -14.02 -10.21
N GLN A 340 2.10 -13.66 -8.94
CA GLN A 340 1.36 -14.40 -7.92
C GLN A 340 0.19 -13.56 -7.41
N ARG A 341 -1.04 -14.02 -7.67
CA ARG A 341 -2.26 -13.44 -7.11
C ARG A 341 -2.74 -14.26 -5.93
N SER A 342 -3.06 -13.56 -4.86
CA SER A 342 -3.61 -14.15 -3.64
C SER A 342 -4.85 -13.39 -3.19
N LEU A 343 -5.77 -14.11 -2.53
CA LEU A 343 -6.97 -13.56 -1.94
C LEU A 343 -6.92 -13.79 -0.43
N ILE A 344 -7.07 -12.73 0.34
CA ILE A 344 -7.08 -12.77 1.80
C ILE A 344 -8.53 -12.55 2.23
N LEU A 345 -9.11 -13.48 2.97
CA LEU A 345 -10.52 -13.41 3.33
C LEU A 345 -10.81 -14.16 4.63
N PRO A 346 -11.86 -13.81 5.38
CA PRO A 346 -12.28 -14.57 6.54
C PRO A 346 -12.75 -15.99 6.19
N GLN A 347 -12.76 -16.87 7.20
CA GLN A 347 -13.17 -18.27 7.05
C GLN A 347 -14.55 -18.46 6.41
N ARG A 348 -15.53 -17.61 6.74
CA ARG A 348 -16.90 -17.76 6.25
C ARG A 348 -17.03 -17.46 4.74
N PRO A 349 -16.57 -16.31 4.21
CA PRO A 349 -16.46 -16.10 2.77
C PRO A 349 -15.71 -17.21 2.03
N TYR A 350 -14.63 -17.74 2.62
CA TYR A 350 -13.89 -18.83 2.01
C TYR A 350 -14.71 -20.13 1.87
N GLN A 351 -15.49 -20.49 2.90
CA GLN A 351 -16.39 -21.65 2.85
C GLN A 351 -17.41 -21.49 1.71
N ILE A 352 -18.05 -20.32 1.61
CA ILE A 352 -19.02 -20.00 0.55
C ILE A 352 -18.35 -20.03 -0.83
N LEU A 353 -17.13 -19.48 -0.95
CA LEU A 353 -16.35 -19.51 -2.20
C LEU A 353 -16.06 -20.95 -2.63
N LYS A 354 -15.67 -21.81 -1.69
CA LYS A 354 -15.37 -23.22 -1.95
C LYS A 354 -16.61 -24.02 -2.34
N GLU A 355 -17.76 -23.73 -1.72
CA GLU A 355 -19.04 -24.38 -2.05
C GLU A 355 -19.54 -23.97 -3.43
N ARG A 356 -19.43 -22.68 -3.77
CA ARG A 356 -19.89 -22.16 -5.07
C ARG A 356 -18.95 -22.50 -6.22
N ASN A 357 -17.65 -22.65 -5.93
CA ASN A 357 -16.58 -22.90 -6.89
C ASN A 357 -16.69 -22.07 -8.19
N PRO A 358 -16.79 -20.72 -8.10
CA PRO A 358 -16.93 -19.90 -9.29
C PRO A 358 -15.65 -19.92 -10.15
N PRO A 359 -15.77 -19.79 -11.48
CA PRO A 359 -14.62 -19.77 -12.36
C PRO A 359 -13.68 -18.60 -12.04
N GLY A 360 -12.38 -18.82 -12.25
CA GLY A 360 -11.34 -17.79 -12.06
C GLY A 360 -10.64 -17.79 -10.69
N PHE A 361 -11.13 -18.58 -9.72
CA PHE A 361 -10.51 -18.67 -8.39
C PHE A 361 -9.59 -19.87 -8.19
N ASP A 362 -9.63 -20.88 -9.07
CA ASP A 362 -8.89 -22.14 -8.90
C ASP A 362 -7.37 -21.96 -8.80
N HIS A 363 -6.80 -20.98 -9.52
CA HIS A 363 -5.37 -20.72 -9.55
C HIS A 363 -4.91 -19.65 -8.54
N ILE A 364 -5.84 -19.00 -7.84
CA ILE A 364 -5.54 -17.95 -6.87
C ILE A 364 -5.21 -18.58 -5.52
N ARG A 365 -4.11 -18.19 -4.87
CA ARG A 365 -3.84 -18.67 -3.50
C ARG A 365 -4.79 -17.99 -2.51
N LYS A 366 -5.35 -18.72 -1.55
CA LYS A 366 -6.27 -18.16 -0.55
C LYS A 366 -5.63 -18.16 0.84
N TYR A 367 -5.56 -17.00 1.47
CA TYR A 367 -5.17 -16.83 2.86
C TYR A 367 -6.42 -16.60 3.70
N VAL A 368 -6.74 -17.56 4.54
CA VAL A 368 -8.00 -17.60 5.28
C VAL A 368 -7.75 -17.20 6.72
N VAL A 369 -8.43 -16.14 7.16
CA VAL A 369 -8.38 -15.65 8.54
C VAL A 369 -9.39 -16.41 9.40
N SER A 370 -8.91 -17.15 10.40
CA SER A 370 -9.76 -17.83 11.37
C SER A 370 -10.41 -16.85 12.35
N PRO A 371 -11.50 -17.25 13.05
CA PRO A 371 -12.07 -16.46 14.13
C PRO A 371 -11.08 -16.17 15.28
N SER A 372 -10.08 -17.04 15.46
CA SER A 372 -8.98 -16.83 16.42
C SER A 372 -7.87 -15.90 15.91
N GLY A 373 -8.04 -15.31 14.73
CA GLY A 373 -7.09 -14.39 14.11
C GLY A 373 -5.85 -15.04 13.53
N ARG A 374 -5.84 -16.38 13.35
CA ARG A 374 -4.74 -17.12 12.70
C ARG A 374 -4.97 -17.16 11.19
N VAL A 375 -3.91 -16.97 10.42
CA VAL A 375 -3.94 -17.09 8.96
C VAL A 375 -3.56 -18.51 8.54
N LEU A 376 -4.38 -19.13 7.70
CA LEU A 376 -4.13 -20.43 7.07
C LEU A 376 -4.05 -20.26 5.55
N SER A 377 -3.14 -20.97 4.89
CA SER A 377 -2.94 -20.90 3.44
C SER A 377 -3.54 -22.11 2.74
N TYR A 378 -4.33 -21.87 1.69
CA TYR A 378 -4.92 -22.88 0.82
C TYR A 378 -4.59 -22.57 -0.64
N ARG A 379 -4.42 -23.61 -1.45
CA ARG A 379 -4.29 -23.47 -2.90
C ARG A 379 -5.65 -23.55 -3.56
#